data_AF-A0A6J1D2P6-F1
#
_entry.id   AF-A0A6J1D2P6-F1
#
_cell.length_a   1.000
_cell.length_b   1.000
_cell.length_c   1.000
_cell.angle_alpha   90.00
_cell.angle_beta   90.00
_cell.angle_gamma   90.00
#
_symmetry.space_group_name_H-M   'P 1'
#
loop_
_entity.id
_entity.type
_entity.pdbx_description
1 polymer ?
#
loop_
_entity_poly.entity_id
_entity_poly.type
_entity_poly.pdbx_seq_one_letter_code
_entity_poly.pdbx_strand_id
1 'polypeptide(L)'
;MSTQTSRFYSKGRRKLKSDGRGSCDENVSQKDVALQQALDQISSSFGKGSIMWLGQSGFSNHVPVVSTGSFSLDIALGTGGLPKGRVVEIFGSEASGKTTLALHVIAEAQKEGGYCALIDAEHALDPALAKAIGVDIDKLLLSQPDSGEQALSLVDTPIRSGSVDVVIVDSVAALVPKDELDGAVGDAHMAMQARLMGQALRKLTHSLSSSQTLLVFINQVRSKLSTFGGFAGPTEVTCGGNALKFYASVRLNVKSIGLIKKLDETVGSRVLVKIVKNKLAPPFRTAQFELQFGKGICRETEIIDLGLKHKFISKAGSHYSFNGQSFHGKDSLKRFLNEHESAREELILKLGDKLLNGEKMEEDQAVDEDSEVVSAAAVP
;
A
#
# COMPACT_ATOMS: atom_id res chain seq x y z
N MET A 1 48.22 8.62 -1.98
CA MET A 1 48.54 7.40 -2.75
C MET A 1 47.22 6.78 -3.18
N SER A 2 46.74 7.13 -4.38
CA SER A 2 47.00 6.40 -5.64
C SER A 2 46.04 5.21 -5.79
N THR A 3 44.89 5.42 -6.45
CA THR A 3 44.57 5.02 -7.85
C THR A 3 44.22 3.55 -8.02
N GLN A 4 43.01 3.27 -8.52
CA GLN A 4 42.84 2.56 -9.80
C GLN A 4 41.37 2.57 -10.26
N THR A 5 41.03 3.60 -11.02
CA THR A 5 40.05 3.56 -12.11
C THR A 5 40.75 3.10 -13.38
N SER A 6 40.15 2.17 -14.12
CA SER A 6 40.57 1.72 -15.45
C SER A 6 39.45 0.85 -16.02
N ARG A 7 39.04 0.89 -17.29
CA ARG A 7 39.30 1.66 -18.52
C ARG A 7 38.21 1.16 -19.49
N PHE A 8 37.70 1.95 -20.42
CA PHE A 8 37.96 1.87 -21.88
C PHE A 8 36.72 2.49 -22.56
N TYR A 9 36.71 3.20 -23.69
CA TYR A 9 37.68 3.43 -24.76
C TYR A 9 37.35 4.79 -25.41
N SER A 10 38.38 5.56 -25.73
CA SER A 10 38.34 6.80 -26.51
C SER A 10 38.21 6.53 -28.01
N LYS A 11 37.40 7.32 -28.73
CA LYS A 11 37.62 7.60 -30.18
C LYS A 11 37.26 9.04 -30.55
N GLY A 12 38.33 9.84 -30.71
CA GLY A 12 38.59 10.70 -31.88
C GLY A 12 37.52 11.69 -32.34
N ARG A 13 37.62 12.92 -31.84
CA ARG A 13 37.02 14.12 -32.45
C ARG A 13 37.95 14.60 -33.58
N ARG A 14 37.50 14.55 -34.85
CA ARG A 14 38.10 15.31 -35.96
C ARG A 14 37.05 16.25 -36.55
N LYS A 15 37.45 17.52 -36.68
CA LYS A 15 36.74 18.65 -37.31
C LYS A 15 36.24 18.31 -38.71
N LEU A 16 34.99 18.67 -39.00
CA LEU A 16 34.55 19.09 -40.33
C LEU A 16 34.07 20.54 -40.26
N LYS A 17 34.56 21.31 -41.22
CA LYS A 17 34.40 22.75 -41.41
C LYS A 17 32.92 23.13 -41.60
N SER A 18 32.58 24.27 -41.04
CA SER A 18 31.48 25.13 -41.47
C SER A 18 31.67 25.53 -42.94
N ASP A 19 30.67 25.29 -43.77
CA ASP A 19 30.18 26.22 -44.78
C ASP A 19 28.95 25.63 -45.49
N GLY A 20 27.89 26.42 -45.59
CA GLY A 20 26.69 26.07 -46.34
C GLY A 20 25.42 26.59 -45.68
N ARG A 21 25.09 27.87 -45.93
CA ARG A 21 23.71 28.35 -45.77
C ARG A 21 22.82 27.54 -46.72
N GLY A 22 21.88 26.79 -46.16
CA GLY A 22 20.81 26.08 -46.85
C GLY A 22 19.57 26.18 -45.99
N SER A 23 18.49 26.69 -46.57
CA SER A 23 17.26 27.12 -45.95
C SER A 23 16.37 25.99 -45.40
N CYS A 24 15.43 26.40 -44.54
CA CYS A 24 14.13 25.76 -44.24
C CYS A 24 14.11 24.68 -43.15
N ASP A 25 14.01 25.11 -41.88
CA ASP A 25 13.28 24.37 -40.85
C ASP A 25 11.89 25.05 -40.68
N GLU A 26 11.11 25.07 -41.76
CA GLU A 26 9.69 25.40 -41.70
C GLU A 26 8.90 24.10 -41.84
N ASN A 27 8.41 23.60 -40.71
CA ASN A 27 7.04 23.12 -40.53
C ASN A 27 6.87 22.66 -39.06
N VAL A 28 6.96 23.61 -38.12
CA VAL A 28 6.25 23.41 -36.84
C VAL A 28 4.77 23.32 -37.23
N SER A 29 4.17 22.16 -37.04
CA SER A 29 2.78 21.91 -37.44
C SER A 29 1.89 23.00 -36.85
N GLN A 30 0.94 23.54 -37.61
CA GLN A 30 -0.03 24.51 -37.09
C GLN A 30 -0.73 23.99 -35.82
N LYS A 31 -0.83 22.66 -35.67
CA LYS A 31 -1.33 21.99 -34.46
C LYS A 31 -0.42 22.21 -33.26
N ASP A 32 0.91 22.18 -33.42
CA ASP A 32 1.87 22.33 -32.32
C ASP A 32 1.90 23.78 -31.82
N VAL A 33 1.79 24.75 -32.74
CA VAL A 33 1.67 26.18 -32.39
C VAL A 33 0.36 26.45 -31.64
N ALA A 34 -0.76 25.92 -32.13
CA ALA A 34 -2.06 26.06 -31.47
C ALA A 34 -2.08 25.37 -30.10
N LEU A 35 -1.44 24.20 -29.98
CA LEU A 35 -1.29 23.47 -28.73
C LEU A 35 -0.47 24.28 -27.71
N GLN A 36 0.65 24.86 -28.14
CA GLN A 36 1.51 25.66 -27.25
C GLN A 36 0.78 26.92 -26.75
N GLN A 37 0.03 27.60 -27.63
CA GLN A 37 -0.83 28.73 -27.23
C GLN A 37 -1.91 28.31 -26.23
N ALA A 38 -2.54 27.15 -26.42
CA ALA A 38 -3.51 26.62 -25.47
C ALA A 38 -2.86 26.28 -24.11
N LEU A 39 -1.66 25.68 -24.10
CA LEU A 39 -0.91 25.38 -22.88
C LEU A 39 -0.53 26.67 -22.11
N ASP A 40 -0.15 27.74 -22.82
CA ASP A 40 0.17 29.04 -22.22
C ASP A 40 -1.07 29.73 -21.64
N GLN A 41 -2.21 29.65 -22.34
CA GLN A 41 -3.51 30.15 -21.84
C GLN A 41 -3.99 29.42 -20.58
N ILE A 42 -3.84 28.09 -20.56
CA ILE A 42 -4.18 27.29 -19.39
C ILE A 42 -3.25 27.62 -18.22
N SER A 43 -1.95 27.70 -18.47
CA SER A 43 -0.95 28.01 -17.43
C SER A 43 -1.11 29.41 -16.82
N SER A 44 -1.54 30.39 -17.62
CA SER A 44 -1.84 31.75 -17.14
C SER A 44 -3.17 31.83 -16.38
N SER A 45 -4.18 31.07 -16.78
CA SER A 45 -5.51 31.08 -16.14
C SER A 45 -5.57 30.27 -14.84
N PHE A 46 -4.86 29.14 -14.78
CA PHE A 46 -4.96 28.15 -13.69
C PHE A 46 -3.66 27.96 -12.89
N GLY A 47 -2.60 28.70 -13.23
CA GLY A 47 -1.31 28.66 -12.55
C GLY A 47 -0.30 27.67 -13.16
N LYS A 48 0.98 27.87 -12.84
CA LYS A 48 2.07 27.01 -13.31
C LYS A 48 1.90 25.58 -12.77
N GLY A 49 1.96 24.59 -13.66
CA GLY A 49 1.78 23.17 -13.31
C GLY A 49 0.35 22.65 -13.41
N SER A 50 -0.61 23.47 -13.84
CA SER A 50 -2.00 23.07 -14.13
C SER A 50 -2.13 22.09 -15.31
N ILE A 51 -1.24 22.22 -16.30
CA ILE A 51 -1.10 21.29 -17.41
C ILE A 51 0.39 21.12 -17.74
N MET A 52 0.83 19.88 -17.86
CA MET A 52 2.22 19.55 -18.13
C MET A 52 2.30 18.27 -18.97
N TRP A 53 3.38 18.12 -19.73
CA TRP A 53 3.71 16.84 -20.34
C TRP A 53 4.06 15.83 -19.27
N LEU A 54 3.44 14.65 -19.31
CA LEU A 54 3.64 13.60 -18.30
C LEU A 54 5.12 13.19 -18.14
N GLY A 55 5.90 13.21 -19.22
CA GLY A 55 7.33 12.91 -19.18
C GLY A 55 8.23 14.05 -18.68
N GLN A 56 7.71 15.29 -18.60
CA GLN A 56 8.43 16.47 -18.14
C GLN A 56 8.01 16.91 -16.74
N SER A 57 6.84 16.46 -16.28
CA SER A 57 6.50 16.57 -14.88
C SER A 57 7.52 15.74 -14.10
N GLY A 58 8.36 16.38 -13.30
CA GLY A 58 9.33 15.74 -12.42
C GLY A 58 8.70 14.87 -11.32
N PHE A 59 7.47 14.38 -11.52
CA PHE A 59 6.95 13.21 -10.84
C PHE A 59 7.94 12.09 -11.11
N SER A 60 8.74 11.74 -10.10
CA SER A 60 9.43 10.46 -10.12
C SER A 60 8.40 9.39 -10.43
N ASN A 61 8.69 8.50 -11.39
CA ASN A 61 7.85 7.32 -11.66
C ASN A 61 7.63 6.45 -10.41
N HIS A 62 8.37 6.73 -9.33
CA HIS A 62 8.21 6.13 -8.02
C HIS A 62 7.35 7.03 -7.12
N VAL A 63 6.14 6.57 -6.79
CA VAL A 63 5.33 7.13 -5.71
C VAL A 63 5.99 6.74 -4.39
N PRO A 64 6.18 7.67 -3.42
CA PRO A 64 6.72 7.30 -2.12
C PRO A 64 5.77 6.32 -1.41
N VAL A 65 6.32 5.39 -0.64
CA VAL A 65 5.55 4.35 0.05
C VAL A 65 5.89 4.30 1.53
N VAL A 66 4.99 3.73 2.33
CA VAL A 66 5.21 3.37 3.73
C VAL A 66 5.11 1.85 3.85
N SER A 67 6.08 1.20 4.49
CA SER A 67 6.02 -0.25 4.72
C SER A 67 4.77 -0.64 5.53
N THR A 68 4.22 -1.81 5.24
CA THR A 68 3.11 -2.38 6.02
C THR A 68 3.55 -3.05 7.32
N GLY A 69 4.87 -3.14 7.58
CA GLY A 69 5.44 -3.94 8.65
C GLY A 69 5.47 -5.45 8.35
N SER A 70 4.85 -5.88 7.25
CA SER A 70 4.88 -7.26 6.75
C SER A 70 5.69 -7.32 5.45
N PHE A 71 6.79 -8.07 5.49
CA PHE A 71 7.66 -8.22 4.31
C PHE A 71 6.92 -8.90 3.16
N SER A 72 6.10 -9.90 3.49
CA SER A 72 5.32 -10.63 2.48
C SER A 72 4.25 -9.74 1.82
N LEU A 73 3.64 -8.83 2.58
CA LEU A 73 2.64 -7.92 2.06
C LEU A 73 3.26 -6.79 1.22
N ASP A 74 4.39 -6.25 1.63
CA ASP A 74 5.11 -5.22 0.88
C ASP A 74 5.53 -5.72 -0.52
N ILE A 75 6.00 -6.96 -0.61
CA ILE A 75 6.28 -7.61 -1.90
C ILE A 75 4.99 -7.86 -2.68
N ALA A 76 3.95 -8.38 -2.04
CA ALA A 76 2.68 -8.65 -2.73
C ALA A 76 2.05 -7.36 -3.28
N LEU A 77 2.30 -6.20 -2.66
CA LEU A 77 1.87 -4.89 -3.15
C LEU A 77 2.61 -4.45 -4.41
N GLY A 78 3.79 -5.02 -4.72
CA GLY A 78 4.64 -4.71 -5.88
C GLY A 78 5.37 -3.36 -5.77
N THR A 79 4.84 -2.42 -5.00
CA THR A 79 5.44 -1.10 -4.74
C THR A 79 6.35 -1.08 -3.51
N GLY A 80 6.46 -2.18 -2.77
CA GLY A 80 7.25 -2.25 -1.53
C GLY A 80 6.57 -1.63 -0.31
N GLY A 81 5.28 -1.27 -0.40
CA GLY A 81 4.52 -0.65 0.68
C GLY A 81 3.27 0.08 0.20
N LEU A 82 2.58 0.76 1.13
CA LEU A 82 1.38 1.55 0.85
C LEU A 82 1.73 2.92 0.27
N PRO A 83 1.07 3.35 -0.82
CA PRO A 83 1.42 4.59 -1.51
C PRO A 83 1.01 5.84 -0.72
N LYS A 84 1.98 6.71 -0.44
CA LYS A 84 1.78 8.05 0.11
C LYS A 84 0.97 8.92 -0.86
N GLY A 85 0.24 9.88 -0.29
CA GLY A 85 -0.67 10.77 -1.02
C GLY A 85 -1.92 10.11 -1.59
N ARG A 86 -2.27 8.91 -1.12
CA ARG A 86 -3.41 8.11 -1.61
C ARG A 86 -4.28 7.60 -0.46
N VAL A 87 -5.48 7.19 -0.84
CA VAL A 87 -6.42 6.50 0.06
C VAL A 87 -6.20 4.99 -0.03
N VAL A 88 -6.14 4.31 1.12
CA VAL A 88 -6.07 2.85 1.26
C VAL A 88 -7.26 2.39 2.11
N GLU A 89 -7.88 1.27 1.75
CA GLU A 89 -8.92 0.63 2.57
C GLU A 89 -8.43 -0.74 3.04
N ILE A 90 -8.46 -0.95 4.36
CA ILE A 90 -8.21 -2.24 5.01
C ILE A 90 -9.54 -2.74 5.57
N PHE A 91 -10.07 -3.82 5.01
CA PHE A 91 -11.37 -4.35 5.42
C PHE A 91 -11.33 -5.85 5.66
N GLY A 92 -12.27 -6.36 6.44
CA GLY A 92 -12.31 -7.75 6.83
C GLY A 92 -13.29 -8.00 7.98
N SER A 93 -13.40 -9.26 8.40
CA SER A 93 -14.20 -9.63 9.56
C SER A 93 -13.66 -9.02 10.86
N GLU A 94 -14.43 -9.10 11.92
CA GLU A 94 -13.95 -8.84 13.27
C GLU A 94 -12.76 -9.75 13.61
N ALA A 95 -11.87 -9.26 14.49
CA ALA A 95 -10.67 -9.96 14.94
C ALA A 95 -9.71 -10.46 13.82
N SER A 96 -9.84 -9.98 12.58
CA SER A 96 -8.97 -10.43 11.47
C SER A 96 -7.58 -9.80 11.48
N GLY A 97 -7.32 -8.81 12.35
CA GLY A 97 -6.02 -8.13 12.45
C GLY A 97 -5.92 -6.79 11.71
N LYS A 98 -7.05 -6.17 11.33
CA LYS A 98 -7.10 -4.88 10.60
C LYS A 98 -6.39 -3.75 11.37
N THR A 99 -6.81 -3.51 12.61
CA THR A 99 -6.21 -2.48 13.48
C THR A 99 -4.75 -2.80 13.78
N THR A 100 -4.41 -4.08 14.00
CA THR A 100 -3.01 -4.51 14.17
C THR A 100 -2.16 -4.16 12.94
N LEU A 101 -2.64 -4.43 11.73
CA LEU A 101 -1.94 -4.07 10.49
C LEU A 101 -1.78 -2.55 10.36
N ALA A 102 -2.81 -1.78 10.69
CA ALA A 102 -2.73 -0.31 10.64
C ALA A 102 -1.75 0.26 11.68
N LEU A 103 -1.66 -0.33 12.88
CA LEU A 103 -0.66 0.05 13.88
C LEU A 103 0.76 -0.25 13.42
N HIS A 104 0.98 -1.34 12.67
CA HIS A 104 2.28 -1.61 12.04
C HIS A 104 2.64 -0.54 11.00
N VAL A 105 1.69 -0.11 10.18
CA VAL A 105 1.91 1.01 9.23
C VAL A 105 2.29 2.30 9.98
N ILE A 106 1.63 2.61 11.10
CA ILE A 106 1.99 3.75 11.95
C ILE A 106 3.42 3.60 12.48
N ALA A 107 3.77 2.43 13.02
CA ALA A 107 5.10 2.17 13.58
C ALA A 107 6.20 2.32 12.53
N GLU A 108 6.00 1.80 11.31
CA GLU A 108 6.96 1.96 10.20
C GLU A 108 7.10 3.43 9.78
N ALA A 109 5.99 4.18 9.66
CA ALA A 109 6.06 5.61 9.36
C ALA A 109 6.79 6.42 10.45
N GLN A 110 6.58 6.10 11.73
CA GLN A 110 7.27 6.76 12.83
C GLN A 110 8.77 6.43 12.87
N LYS A 111 9.18 5.21 12.48
CA LYS A 111 10.60 4.84 12.34
C LYS A 111 11.31 5.69 11.29
N GLU A 112 10.60 6.09 10.24
CA GLU A 112 11.10 7.03 9.22
C GLU A 112 11.07 8.50 9.68
N GLY A 113 10.65 8.76 10.93
CA GLY A 113 10.53 10.11 11.49
C GLY A 113 9.25 10.85 11.12
N GLY A 114 8.28 10.15 10.51
CA GLY A 114 7.00 10.72 10.11
C GLY A 114 6.04 10.93 11.28
N TYR A 115 5.12 11.89 11.10
CA TYR A 115 4.04 12.12 12.07
C TYR A 115 2.80 11.30 11.68
N CYS A 116 2.14 10.72 12.69
CA CYS A 116 0.98 9.86 12.49
C CYS A 116 -0.22 10.36 13.29
N ALA A 117 -1.42 10.19 12.73
CA ALA A 117 -2.68 10.44 13.41
C ALA A 117 -3.60 9.22 13.33
N LEU A 118 -4.32 8.94 14.42
CA LEU A 118 -5.30 7.89 14.53
C LEU A 118 -6.64 8.49 14.99
N ILE A 119 -7.65 8.32 14.15
CA ILE A 119 -9.03 8.68 14.44
C ILE A 119 -9.75 7.41 14.88
N ASP A 120 -9.88 7.23 16.18
CA ASP A 120 -10.51 6.09 16.83
C ASP A 120 -11.99 6.39 17.05
N ALA A 121 -12.80 6.12 16.02
CA ALA A 121 -14.25 6.19 16.06
C ALA A 121 -14.88 4.95 16.74
N GLU A 122 -14.15 3.83 16.87
CA GLU A 122 -14.63 2.65 17.60
C GLU A 122 -14.36 2.74 19.11
N HIS A 123 -13.55 3.70 19.57
CA HIS A 123 -13.12 3.85 20.97
C HIS A 123 -12.49 2.57 21.55
N ALA A 124 -11.78 1.81 20.70
CA ALA A 124 -11.34 0.44 20.99
C ALA A 124 -9.82 0.27 20.93
N LEU A 125 -9.05 1.35 20.78
CA LEU A 125 -7.60 1.27 20.73
C LEU A 125 -7.01 0.83 22.08
N ASP A 126 -6.15 -0.20 22.05
CA ASP A 126 -5.31 -0.60 23.18
C ASP A 126 -3.89 0.02 23.06
N PRO A 127 -3.53 0.98 23.94
CA PRO A 127 -2.20 1.59 23.93
C PRO A 127 -1.07 0.58 24.24
N ALA A 128 -1.35 -0.48 25.02
CA ALA A 128 -0.35 -1.48 25.36
C ALA A 128 0.05 -2.29 24.12
N LEU A 129 -0.95 -2.70 23.31
CA LEU A 129 -0.71 -3.36 22.03
C LEU A 129 0.05 -2.46 21.06
N ALA A 130 -0.36 -1.19 20.93
CA ALA A 130 0.31 -0.23 20.05
C ALA A 130 1.79 -0.06 20.43
N LYS A 131 2.08 0.10 21.72
CA LYS A 131 3.47 0.18 22.22
C LYS A 131 4.26 -1.09 21.96
N ALA A 132 3.64 -2.26 22.15
CA ALA A 132 4.30 -3.55 21.90
C ALA A 132 4.63 -3.80 20.42
N ILE A 133 3.82 -3.25 19.51
CA ILE A 133 4.07 -3.24 18.06
C ILE A 133 5.24 -2.30 17.70
N GLY A 134 5.53 -1.31 18.54
CA GLY A 134 6.60 -0.33 18.35
C GLY A 134 6.10 1.06 17.94
N VAL A 135 4.82 1.36 18.18
CA VAL A 135 4.28 2.72 18.01
C VAL A 135 4.82 3.63 19.12
N ASP A 136 5.36 4.78 18.75
CA ASP A 136 5.72 5.87 19.66
C ASP A 136 4.42 6.59 20.07
N ILE A 137 3.86 6.15 21.20
CA ILE A 137 2.58 6.65 21.74
C ILE A 137 2.66 8.14 22.07
N ASP A 138 3.83 8.63 22.51
CA ASP A 138 4.01 10.03 22.91
C ASP A 138 3.95 10.98 21.69
N LYS A 139 4.18 10.45 20.48
CA LYS A 139 4.13 11.18 19.21
C LYS A 139 2.98 10.77 18.30
N LEU A 140 2.03 9.99 18.80
CA LEU A 140 0.83 9.61 18.05
C LEU A 140 -0.31 10.59 18.37
N LEU A 141 -0.81 11.28 17.34
CA LEU A 141 -2.02 12.09 17.49
C LEU A 141 -3.24 11.17 17.56
N LEU A 142 -3.93 11.16 18.69
CA LEU A 142 -5.17 10.39 18.87
C LEU A 142 -6.37 11.33 18.91
N SER A 143 -7.42 11.00 18.16
CA SER A 143 -8.70 11.68 18.24
C SER A 143 -9.84 10.69 18.34
N GLN A 144 -10.79 10.98 19.22
CA GLN A 144 -12.00 10.21 19.46
C GLN A 144 -13.21 11.10 19.15
N PRO A 145 -13.72 11.07 17.91
CA PRO A 145 -14.78 11.97 17.46
C PRO A 145 -16.17 11.49 17.92
N ASP A 146 -17.08 12.44 18.14
CA ASP A 146 -18.48 12.20 18.49
C ASP A 146 -19.35 11.92 17.26
N SER A 147 -18.98 12.43 16.07
CA SER A 147 -19.72 12.22 14.83
C SER A 147 -18.82 11.96 13.61
N GLY A 148 -19.40 11.36 12.56
CA GLY A 148 -18.70 11.11 11.30
C GLY A 148 -18.22 12.39 10.60
N GLU A 149 -19.01 13.47 10.64
CA GLU A 149 -18.60 14.77 10.10
C GLU A 149 -17.39 15.33 10.84
N GLN A 150 -17.42 15.26 12.18
CA GLN A 150 -16.33 15.73 13.01
C GLN A 150 -15.05 14.93 12.73
N ALA A 151 -15.15 13.60 12.68
CA ALA A 151 -14.04 12.71 12.34
C ALA A 151 -13.39 13.12 11.00
N LEU A 152 -14.18 13.29 9.95
CA LEU A 152 -13.67 13.63 8.61
C LEU A 152 -13.13 15.06 8.52
N SER A 153 -13.66 15.99 9.33
CA SER A 153 -13.11 17.35 9.45
C SER A 153 -11.76 17.37 10.18
N LEU A 154 -11.61 16.53 11.20
CA LEU A 154 -10.35 16.35 11.92
C LEU A 154 -9.28 15.68 11.05
N VAL A 155 -9.68 14.85 10.09
CA VAL A 155 -8.78 14.29 9.07
C VAL A 155 -8.33 15.35 8.05
N ASP A 156 -9.21 16.25 7.61
CA ASP A 156 -8.87 17.25 6.56
C ASP A 156 -7.79 18.24 7.02
N THR A 157 -7.81 18.67 8.28
CA THR A 157 -6.94 19.75 8.77
C THR A 157 -5.44 19.36 8.73
N PRO A 158 -5.01 18.21 9.30
CA PRO A 158 -3.61 17.77 9.27
C PRO A 158 -3.13 17.36 7.87
N ILE A 159 -4.02 16.86 7.01
CA ILE A 159 -3.68 16.56 5.61
C ILE A 159 -3.40 17.87 4.87
N ARG A 160 -4.24 18.89 5.05
CA ARG A 160 -4.09 20.18 4.37
C ARG A 160 -2.84 20.94 4.82
N SER A 161 -2.44 20.81 6.09
CA SER A 161 -1.19 21.39 6.58
C SER A 161 0.05 20.66 6.07
N GLY A 162 -0.08 19.43 5.55
CA GLY A 162 1.04 18.61 5.10
C GLY A 162 1.97 18.19 6.25
N SER A 163 1.48 18.25 7.49
CA SER A 163 2.29 17.99 8.69
C SER A 163 2.22 16.55 9.18
N VAL A 164 1.44 15.69 8.51
CA VAL A 164 1.21 14.29 8.90
C VAL A 164 1.46 13.38 7.71
N ASP A 165 2.21 12.31 7.92
CA ASP A 165 2.55 11.32 6.91
C ASP A 165 1.50 10.22 6.78
N VAL A 166 0.91 9.80 7.90
CA VAL A 166 -0.08 8.72 7.95
C VAL A 166 -1.27 9.13 8.81
N VAL A 167 -2.47 9.00 8.26
CA VAL A 167 -3.73 9.13 9.00
C VAL A 167 -4.49 7.82 8.90
N ILE A 168 -4.83 7.22 10.03
CA ILE A 168 -5.68 6.03 10.12
C ILE A 168 -7.05 6.44 10.65
N VAL A 169 -8.12 5.93 10.04
CA VAL A 169 -9.51 6.08 10.53
C VAL A 169 -10.06 4.70 10.88
N ASP A 170 -10.26 4.44 12.18
CA ASP A 170 -10.75 3.19 12.74
C ASP A 170 -12.10 3.39 13.44
N SER A 171 -13.25 3.08 12.85
CA SER A 171 -13.46 2.53 11.51
C SER A 171 -14.56 3.29 10.77
N VAL A 172 -14.65 3.07 9.45
CA VAL A 172 -15.70 3.67 8.61
C VAL A 172 -17.10 3.31 9.09
N ALA A 173 -17.29 2.11 9.64
CA ALA A 173 -18.58 1.67 10.13
C ALA A 173 -19.09 2.54 11.29
N ALA A 174 -18.18 3.08 12.10
CA ALA A 174 -18.47 3.95 13.23
C ALA A 174 -18.59 5.44 12.86
N LEU A 175 -18.40 5.82 11.60
CA LEU A 175 -18.61 7.20 11.12
C LEU A 175 -20.11 7.46 10.95
N VAL A 176 -20.82 7.63 12.06
CA VAL A 176 -22.26 7.88 12.08
C VAL A 176 -22.52 9.38 11.90
N PRO A 177 -23.33 9.80 10.91
CA PRO A 177 -23.70 11.20 10.74
C PRO A 177 -24.39 11.77 11.97
N LYS A 178 -24.14 13.05 12.28
CA LYS A 178 -24.75 13.71 13.44
C LYS A 178 -26.28 13.62 13.45
N ASP A 179 -26.91 13.82 12.29
CA ASP A 179 -28.37 13.72 12.14
C ASP A 179 -28.91 12.32 12.49
N GLU A 180 -28.10 11.26 12.34
CA GLU A 180 -28.47 9.89 12.72
C GLU A 180 -28.26 9.64 14.23
N LEU A 181 -27.26 10.29 14.83
CA LEU A 181 -27.01 10.23 16.28
C LEU A 181 -28.07 10.97 17.10
N ASP A 182 -28.54 12.12 16.59
CA ASP A 182 -29.57 12.94 17.23
C ASP A 182 -31.00 12.39 16.97
N GLY A 183 -31.15 11.44 16.03
CA GLY A 183 -32.41 10.81 15.65
C GLY A 183 -32.89 9.72 16.63
N ALA A 184 -34.15 9.30 16.49
CA ALA A 184 -34.67 8.20 17.30
C ALA A 184 -34.22 6.84 16.74
N VAL A 185 -34.00 5.86 17.63
CA VAL A 185 -33.67 4.49 17.21
C VAL A 185 -34.82 3.94 16.37
N GLY A 186 -34.54 3.68 15.10
CA GLY A 186 -35.52 3.19 14.12
C GLY A 186 -35.89 4.19 13.02
N ASP A 187 -35.39 5.44 13.11
CA ASP A 187 -35.56 6.42 12.04
C ASP A 187 -34.84 5.99 10.75
N ALA A 188 -35.51 6.18 9.62
CA ALA A 188 -35.02 5.73 8.32
C ALA A 188 -33.98 6.69 7.75
N HIS A 189 -32.73 6.58 8.19
CA HIS A 189 -31.61 7.35 7.67
C HIS A 189 -30.97 6.66 6.46
N MET A 190 -31.68 6.65 5.32
CA MET A 190 -31.19 5.96 4.14
C MET A 190 -29.94 6.63 3.54
N ALA A 191 -28.82 5.90 3.53
CA ALA A 191 -27.59 6.23 2.81
C ALA A 191 -26.88 7.54 3.23
N MET A 192 -27.15 8.07 4.42
CA MET A 192 -26.50 9.31 4.90
C MET A 192 -24.98 9.14 5.02
N GLN A 193 -24.52 8.04 5.63
CA GLN A 193 -23.09 7.71 5.73
C GLN A 193 -22.40 7.63 4.35
N ALA A 194 -23.06 7.04 3.35
CA ALA A 194 -22.49 6.94 2.00
C ALA A 194 -22.34 8.31 1.32
N ARG A 195 -23.29 9.23 1.55
CA ARG A 195 -23.23 10.61 1.04
C ARG A 195 -22.11 11.39 1.71
N LEU A 196 -22.00 11.29 3.04
CA LEU A 196 -20.94 11.90 3.83
C LEU A 196 -19.55 11.47 3.33
N MET A 197 -19.33 10.16 3.20
CA MET A 197 -18.07 9.61 2.69
C MET A 197 -17.75 10.09 1.26
N GLY A 198 -18.75 10.11 0.38
CA GLY A 198 -18.58 10.58 -1.00
C GLY A 198 -18.18 12.06 -1.08
N GLN A 199 -18.74 12.91 -0.21
CA GLN A 199 -18.40 14.33 -0.15
C GLN A 199 -17.00 14.54 0.45
N ALA A 200 -16.67 13.85 1.55
CA ALA A 200 -15.38 13.98 2.22
C ALA A 200 -14.23 13.51 1.33
N LEU A 201 -14.33 12.32 0.73
CA LEU A 201 -13.29 11.77 -0.15
C LEU A 201 -13.03 12.68 -1.36
N ARG A 202 -14.09 13.31 -1.91
CA ARG A 202 -13.95 14.26 -3.02
C ARG A 202 -13.12 15.49 -2.63
N LYS A 203 -13.28 15.98 -1.40
CA LYS A 203 -12.49 17.10 -0.86
C LYS A 203 -11.04 16.70 -0.55
N LEU A 204 -10.86 15.53 0.08
CA LEU A 204 -9.56 15.07 0.57
C LEU A 204 -8.59 14.66 -0.54
N THR A 205 -9.07 14.15 -1.68
CA THR A 205 -8.22 13.54 -2.72
C THR A 205 -7.13 14.50 -3.23
N HIS A 206 -7.46 15.77 -3.44
CA HIS A 206 -6.48 16.76 -3.90
C HIS A 206 -5.44 17.06 -2.81
N SER A 207 -5.91 17.31 -1.58
CA SER A 207 -5.04 17.61 -0.43
C SER A 207 -4.09 16.45 -0.11
N LEU A 208 -4.53 15.20 -0.26
CA LEU A 208 -3.69 14.01 -0.08
C LEU A 208 -2.55 13.97 -1.10
N SER A 209 -2.87 14.20 -2.37
CA SER A 209 -1.84 14.16 -3.43
C SER A 209 -0.80 15.28 -3.27
N SER A 210 -1.16 16.45 -2.77
CA SER A 210 -0.22 17.55 -2.56
C SER A 210 0.61 17.40 -1.28
N SER A 211 0.00 16.91 -0.19
CA SER A 211 0.67 16.69 1.10
C SER A 211 1.51 15.41 1.16
N GLN A 212 1.30 14.48 0.24
CA GLN A 212 1.86 13.12 0.31
C GLN A 212 1.44 12.35 1.58
N THR A 213 0.34 12.74 2.25
CA THR A 213 -0.20 11.98 3.38
C THR A 213 -0.87 10.69 2.91
N LEU A 214 -0.57 9.56 3.55
CA LEU A 214 -1.28 8.29 3.39
C LEU A 214 -2.53 8.29 4.29
N LEU A 215 -3.72 8.11 3.69
CA LEU A 215 -4.98 7.99 4.43
C LEU A 215 -5.48 6.55 4.38
N VAL A 216 -5.53 5.87 5.51
CA VAL A 216 -6.01 4.50 5.64
C VAL A 216 -7.36 4.48 6.34
N PHE A 217 -8.34 3.87 5.70
CA PHE A 217 -9.62 3.56 6.32
C PHE A 217 -9.67 2.10 6.72
N ILE A 218 -9.98 1.83 7.98
CA ILE A 218 -10.38 0.50 8.43
C ILE A 218 -11.87 0.36 8.22
N ASN A 219 -12.30 -0.79 7.72
CA ASN A 219 -13.70 -1.05 7.43
C ASN A 219 -14.11 -2.48 7.83
N GLN A 220 -15.40 -2.65 8.07
CA GLN A 220 -16.00 -3.93 8.40
C GLN A 220 -16.69 -4.53 7.18
N VAL A 221 -16.80 -5.86 7.17
CA VAL A 221 -17.58 -6.58 6.16
C VAL A 221 -18.98 -6.86 6.71
N ARG A 222 -19.99 -6.58 5.88
CA ARG A 222 -21.39 -6.96 6.10
C ARG A 222 -21.83 -7.91 5.00
N SER A 223 -22.83 -8.75 5.29
CA SER A 223 -23.45 -9.61 4.30
C SER A 223 -24.64 -8.91 3.68
N LYS A 224 -24.66 -8.75 2.35
CA LYS A 224 -25.87 -8.31 1.65
C LYS A 224 -26.65 -9.54 1.19
N LEU A 225 -27.87 -9.68 1.70
CA LEU A 225 -28.80 -10.70 1.21
C LEU A 225 -29.24 -10.29 -0.21
N SER A 226 -28.95 -11.13 -1.21
CA SER A 226 -29.31 -10.82 -2.60
C SER A 226 -30.82 -10.98 -2.80
N THR A 227 -31.48 -9.92 -3.25
CA THR A 227 -32.94 -9.89 -3.54
C THR A 227 -33.32 -10.69 -4.79
N PHE A 228 -32.36 -11.06 -5.64
CA PHE A 228 -32.60 -11.83 -6.88
C PHE A 228 -31.97 -13.23 -6.78
N GLY A 229 -32.82 -14.25 -6.55
CA GLY A 229 -32.66 -15.63 -7.00
C GLY A 229 -31.46 -16.46 -6.51
N GLY A 230 -31.63 -17.13 -5.36
CA GLY A 230 -31.28 -18.54 -5.07
C GLY A 230 -29.91 -19.19 -5.39
N PHE A 231 -29.02 -18.61 -6.20
CA PHE A 231 -27.81 -19.29 -6.71
C PHE A 231 -26.50 -18.58 -6.37
N ALA A 232 -26.54 -17.29 -6.05
CA ALA A 232 -25.38 -16.56 -5.55
C ALA A 232 -25.49 -16.47 -4.03
N GLY A 233 -24.51 -17.05 -3.32
CA GLY A 233 -24.41 -16.92 -1.86
C GLY A 233 -24.31 -15.45 -1.41
N PRO A 234 -24.43 -15.19 -0.10
CA PRO A 234 -24.35 -13.84 0.45
C PRO A 234 -23.05 -13.15 0.00
N THR A 235 -23.19 -11.94 -0.54
CA THR A 235 -22.04 -11.15 -1.01
C THR A 235 -21.49 -10.30 0.12
N GLU A 236 -20.16 -10.36 0.31
CA GLU A 236 -19.44 -9.50 1.25
C GLU A 236 -19.41 -8.05 0.73
N VAL A 237 -19.97 -7.12 1.49
CA VAL A 237 -19.97 -5.68 1.18
C VAL A 237 -19.34 -4.87 2.32
N THR A 238 -18.72 -3.74 2.00
CA THR A 238 -18.12 -2.83 2.99
C THR A 238 -19.06 -1.66 3.33
N CYS A 239 -18.94 -1.11 4.54
CA CYS A 239 -19.73 0.04 5.01
C CYS A 239 -19.31 1.36 4.32
N GLY A 240 -20.12 2.41 4.43
CA GLY A 240 -19.82 3.73 3.84
C GLY A 240 -20.09 3.87 2.33
N GLY A 241 -20.83 2.92 1.74
CA GLY A 241 -21.21 2.96 0.32
C GLY A 241 -20.07 2.63 -0.65
N ASN A 242 -20.23 3.02 -1.92
CA ASN A 242 -19.26 2.66 -2.96
C ASN A 242 -18.13 3.70 -3.15
N ALA A 243 -18.25 4.90 -2.59
CA ALA A 243 -17.28 5.98 -2.81
C ALA A 243 -15.86 5.54 -2.44
N LEU A 244 -15.68 4.96 -1.25
CA LEU A 244 -14.37 4.49 -0.78
C LEU A 244 -13.75 3.47 -1.73
N LYS A 245 -14.57 2.57 -2.31
CA LYS A 245 -14.10 1.56 -3.28
C LYS A 245 -13.49 2.19 -4.53
N PHE A 246 -13.99 3.35 -4.98
CA PHE A 246 -13.48 4.05 -6.16
C PHE A 246 -12.25 4.90 -5.86
N TYR A 247 -12.29 5.65 -4.75
CA TYR A 247 -11.21 6.55 -4.34
C TYR A 247 -9.98 5.79 -3.82
N ALA A 248 -10.16 4.66 -3.14
CA ALA A 248 -9.05 3.83 -2.67
C ALA A 248 -8.14 3.41 -3.85
N SER A 249 -6.84 3.66 -3.72
CA SER A 249 -5.82 3.20 -4.65
C SER A 249 -5.44 1.75 -4.36
N VAL A 250 -5.41 1.38 -3.08
CA VAL A 250 -5.17 0.01 -2.64
C VAL A 250 -6.33 -0.42 -1.73
N ARG A 251 -6.82 -1.66 -1.92
CA ARG A 251 -7.83 -2.27 -1.04
C ARG A 251 -7.34 -3.63 -0.59
N LEU A 252 -7.29 -3.83 0.73
CA LEU A 252 -6.79 -5.03 1.38
C LEU A 252 -7.94 -5.75 2.08
N ASN A 253 -8.19 -7.00 1.69
CA ASN A 253 -9.12 -7.89 2.38
C ASN A 253 -8.34 -8.77 3.35
N VAL A 254 -8.49 -8.51 4.65
CA VAL A 254 -7.78 -9.19 5.74
C VAL A 254 -8.69 -10.25 6.34
N LYS A 255 -8.26 -11.52 6.29
CA LYS A 255 -8.99 -12.66 6.83
C LYS A 255 -8.11 -13.47 7.79
N SER A 256 -8.66 -13.84 8.94
CA SER A 256 -8.04 -14.86 9.79
C SER A 256 -8.31 -16.23 9.17
N ILE A 257 -7.25 -17.01 8.93
CA ILE A 257 -7.32 -18.35 8.31
C ILE A 257 -7.04 -19.48 9.30
N GLY A 258 -6.63 -19.16 10.52
CA GLY A 258 -6.38 -20.16 11.55
C GLY A 258 -5.82 -19.56 12.83
N LEU A 259 -5.83 -20.37 13.89
CA LEU A 259 -5.22 -20.04 15.17
C LEU A 259 -3.88 -20.75 15.30
N ILE A 260 -2.91 -20.06 15.90
CA ILE A 260 -1.59 -20.61 16.20
C ILE A 260 -1.61 -21.06 17.65
N LYS A 261 -1.39 -22.36 17.86
CA LYS A 261 -1.35 -22.96 19.19
C LYS A 261 0.07 -23.38 19.54
N LYS A 262 0.48 -23.11 20.77
CA LYS A 262 1.71 -23.64 21.34
C LYS A 262 1.32 -24.44 22.57
N LEU A 263 1.53 -25.76 22.52
CA LEU A 263 0.96 -26.71 23.49
C LEU A 263 -0.59 -26.58 23.46
N ASP A 264 -1.21 -26.09 24.54
CA ASP A 264 -2.66 -25.88 24.66
C ASP A 264 -3.09 -24.41 24.60
N GLU A 265 -2.15 -23.45 24.58
CA GLU A 265 -2.47 -22.03 24.55
C GLU A 265 -2.51 -21.49 23.12
N THR A 266 -3.50 -20.64 22.85
CA THR A 266 -3.59 -19.92 21.57
C THR A 266 -2.72 -18.68 21.66
N VAL A 267 -1.58 -18.72 20.97
CA VAL A 267 -0.54 -17.68 21.02
C VAL A 267 -0.68 -16.63 19.92
N GLY A 268 -1.55 -16.87 18.93
CA GLY A 268 -1.75 -15.96 17.82
C GLY A 268 -2.73 -16.46 16.77
N SER A 269 -2.76 -15.76 15.65
CA SER A 269 -3.59 -16.10 14.49
C SER A 269 -2.78 -16.00 13.20
N ARG A 270 -3.07 -16.90 12.27
CA ARG A 270 -2.56 -16.83 10.91
C ARG A 270 -3.51 -15.99 10.07
N VAL A 271 -2.97 -14.98 9.39
CA VAL A 271 -3.72 -14.00 8.61
C VAL A 271 -3.37 -14.11 7.15
N LEU A 272 -4.39 -14.02 6.31
CA LEU A 272 -4.30 -13.91 4.86
C LEU A 272 -4.79 -12.52 4.45
N VAL A 273 -3.95 -11.78 3.73
CA VAL A 273 -4.30 -10.50 3.13
C VAL A 273 -4.39 -10.68 1.62
N LYS A 274 -5.56 -10.39 1.05
CA LYS A 274 -5.77 -10.36 -0.40
C LYS A 274 -5.86 -8.93 -0.90
N ILE A 275 -5.03 -8.57 -1.87
CA ILE A 275 -5.05 -7.25 -2.50
C ILE A 275 -6.17 -7.27 -3.55
N VAL A 276 -7.36 -6.77 -3.20
CA VAL A 276 -8.52 -6.80 -4.10
C VAL A 276 -8.53 -5.64 -5.10
N LYS A 277 -7.74 -4.60 -4.84
CA LYS A 277 -7.52 -3.47 -5.75
C LYS A 277 -6.12 -2.94 -5.54
N ASN A 278 -5.42 -2.66 -6.63
CA ASN A 278 -4.14 -1.98 -6.65
C ASN A 278 -4.08 -1.13 -7.93
N LYS A 279 -3.86 0.18 -7.79
CA LYS A 279 -3.73 1.11 -8.92
C LYS A 279 -2.28 1.33 -9.36
N LEU A 280 -1.30 0.82 -8.60
CA LEU A 280 0.12 1.08 -8.84
C LEU A 280 0.88 -0.16 -9.30
N ALA A 281 0.40 -1.36 -8.98
CA ALA A 281 0.96 -2.63 -9.42
C ALA A 281 -0.17 -3.66 -9.65
N PRO A 282 0.13 -4.85 -10.20
CA PRO A 282 -0.89 -5.88 -10.46
C PRO A 282 -1.71 -6.23 -9.19
N PRO A 283 -3.05 -6.24 -9.27
CA PRO A 283 -3.91 -6.63 -8.16
C PRO A 283 -3.98 -8.15 -7.98
N PHE A 284 -4.76 -8.60 -6.99
CA PHE A 284 -5.11 -9.99 -6.69
C PHE A 284 -4.02 -10.89 -6.13
N ARG A 285 -2.82 -10.37 -5.95
CA ARG A 285 -1.78 -10.99 -5.13
C ARG A 285 -2.25 -11.17 -3.68
N THR A 286 -1.66 -12.16 -3.01
CA THR A 286 -1.98 -12.50 -1.61
C THR A 286 -0.71 -12.60 -0.79
N ALA A 287 -0.81 -12.19 0.46
CA ALA A 287 0.24 -12.32 1.46
C ALA A 287 -0.29 -13.09 2.68
N GLN A 288 0.57 -13.90 3.28
CA GLN A 288 0.25 -14.65 4.48
C GLN A 288 1.30 -14.41 5.53
N PHE A 289 0.85 -14.11 6.75
CA PHE A 289 1.73 -13.90 7.89
C PHE A 289 1.06 -14.33 9.19
N GLU A 290 1.90 -14.44 10.22
CA GLU A 290 1.47 -14.81 11.57
C GLU A 290 1.39 -13.53 12.43
N LEU A 291 0.25 -13.35 13.10
CA LEU A 291 0.04 -12.36 14.14
C LEU A 291 0.18 -13.02 15.51
N GLN A 292 1.13 -12.56 16.30
CA GLN A 292 1.28 -12.98 17.69
C GLN A 292 0.52 -12.00 18.60
N PHE A 293 -0.31 -12.54 19.49
CA PHE A 293 -1.08 -11.70 20.42
C PHE A 293 -0.14 -10.92 21.34
N GLY A 294 -0.41 -9.63 21.51
CA GLY A 294 0.42 -8.71 22.30
C GLY A 294 1.77 -8.33 21.67
N LYS A 295 2.10 -8.79 20.46
CA LYS A 295 3.34 -8.41 19.74
C LYS A 295 3.12 -7.93 18.30
N GLY A 296 2.05 -8.41 17.65
CA GLY A 296 1.73 -8.06 16.27
C GLY A 296 2.37 -9.01 15.23
N ILE A 297 2.70 -8.47 14.05
CA ILE A 297 3.23 -9.24 12.91
C ILE A 297 4.62 -9.79 13.24
N CYS A 298 4.80 -11.09 13.04
CA CYS A 298 6.08 -11.77 13.23
C CYS A 298 6.92 -11.77 11.94
N ARG A 299 7.70 -10.72 11.71
CA ARG A 299 8.51 -10.55 10.49
C ARG A 299 9.52 -11.69 10.26
N GLU A 300 10.14 -12.21 11.32
CA GLU A 300 11.12 -13.30 11.19
C GLU A 300 10.48 -14.58 10.68
N THR A 301 9.26 -14.86 11.15
CA THR A 301 8.48 -16.01 10.69
C THR A 301 8.20 -15.90 9.19
N GLU A 302 7.81 -14.71 8.71
CA GLU A 302 7.56 -14.48 7.28
C GLU A 302 8.81 -14.72 6.43
N ILE A 303 9.95 -14.19 6.87
CA ILE A 303 11.22 -14.33 6.17
C ILE A 303 11.64 -15.81 6.11
N ILE A 304 11.45 -16.57 7.21
CA ILE A 304 11.74 -18.00 7.24
C ILE A 304 10.84 -18.76 6.26
N ASP A 305 9.53 -18.50 6.28
CA ASP A 305 8.57 -19.21 5.43
C ASP A 305 8.81 -18.92 3.93
N LEU A 306 9.16 -17.67 3.59
CA LEU A 306 9.58 -17.29 2.23
C LEU A 306 10.94 -17.91 1.88
N GLY A 307 11.90 -17.93 2.81
CA GLY A 307 13.20 -18.57 2.62
C GLY A 307 13.08 -20.06 2.31
N LEU A 308 12.16 -20.77 2.96
CA LEU A 308 11.82 -22.16 2.64
C LEU A 308 11.20 -22.29 1.25
N LYS A 309 10.20 -21.45 0.94
CA LYS A 309 9.49 -21.47 -0.35
C LYS A 309 10.45 -21.27 -1.53
N HIS A 310 11.42 -20.36 -1.38
CA HIS A 310 12.38 -20.01 -2.42
C HIS A 310 13.71 -20.77 -2.36
N LYS A 311 13.82 -21.78 -1.48
CA LYS A 311 14.97 -22.67 -1.29
C LYS A 311 16.26 -21.98 -0.81
N PHE A 312 16.15 -20.84 -0.12
CA PHE A 312 17.27 -20.22 0.60
C PHE A 312 17.51 -20.87 1.97
N ILE A 313 16.44 -21.42 2.55
CA ILE A 313 16.49 -22.24 3.76
C ILE A 313 16.07 -23.65 3.35
N SER A 314 16.78 -24.67 3.83
CA SER A 314 16.39 -26.07 3.65
C SER A 314 15.87 -26.66 4.95
N LYS A 315 14.89 -27.56 4.84
CA LYS A 315 14.29 -28.24 5.98
C LYS A 315 14.47 -29.75 5.82
N ALA A 316 15.09 -30.38 6.81
CA ALA A 316 15.26 -31.83 6.91
C ALA A 316 14.64 -32.31 8.23
N GLY A 317 13.42 -32.84 8.15
CA GLY A 317 12.65 -33.22 9.34
C GLY A 317 12.40 -32.03 10.27
N SER A 318 12.92 -32.10 11.49
CA SER A 318 12.83 -31.04 12.51
C SER A 318 13.96 -30.02 12.41
N HIS A 319 14.95 -30.23 11.54
CA HIS A 319 16.11 -29.33 11.39
C HIS A 319 15.94 -28.36 10.22
N TYR A 320 16.35 -27.11 10.45
CA TYR A 320 16.39 -26.04 9.46
C TYR A 320 17.85 -25.69 9.21
N SER A 321 18.28 -25.68 7.95
CA SER A 321 19.65 -25.32 7.58
C SER A 321 19.67 -23.99 6.82
N PHE A 322 20.53 -23.08 7.27
CA PHE A 322 20.73 -21.76 6.70
C PHE A 322 22.21 -21.38 6.76
N ASN A 323 22.78 -20.93 5.64
CA ASN A 323 24.21 -20.55 5.52
C ASN A 323 25.20 -21.59 6.11
N GLY A 324 24.91 -22.89 5.94
CA GLY A 324 25.76 -23.97 6.45
C GLY A 324 25.60 -24.30 7.94
N GLN A 325 24.77 -23.55 8.68
CA GLN A 325 24.41 -23.84 10.07
C GLN A 325 23.07 -24.59 10.15
N SER A 326 22.93 -25.48 11.13
CA SER A 326 21.71 -26.28 11.34
C SER A 326 21.07 -25.91 12.69
N PHE A 327 19.76 -25.68 12.66
CA PHE A 327 18.96 -25.24 13.79
C PHE A 327 17.84 -26.26 14.06
N HIS A 328 17.62 -26.60 15.33
CA HIS A 328 16.55 -27.50 15.72
C HIS A 328 15.23 -26.74 15.91
N GLY A 329 14.31 -26.90 14.95
CA GLY A 329 12.99 -26.27 14.94
C GLY A 329 12.97 -24.81 14.48
N LYS A 330 11.75 -24.33 14.14
CA LYS A 330 11.51 -22.95 13.66
C LYS A 330 11.86 -21.91 14.72
N ASP A 331 11.58 -22.21 15.99
CA ASP A 331 11.84 -21.30 17.12
C ASP A 331 13.35 -21.01 17.32
N SER A 332 14.22 -21.99 17.07
CA SER A 332 15.68 -21.81 17.20
C SER A 332 16.22 -20.89 16.10
N LEU A 333 15.80 -21.11 14.86
CA LEU A 333 16.15 -20.24 13.74
C LEU A 333 15.62 -18.81 13.93
N LYS A 334 14.41 -18.66 14.49
CA LYS A 334 13.85 -17.34 14.82
C LYS A 334 14.70 -16.58 15.82
N ARG A 335 15.24 -17.25 16.85
CA ARG A 335 16.16 -16.61 17.81
C ARG A 335 17.46 -16.17 17.14
N PHE A 336 18.04 -17.04 16.31
CA PHE A 336 19.25 -16.71 15.56
C PHE A 336 19.07 -15.46 14.67
N LEU A 337 17.96 -15.37 13.92
CA LEU A 337 17.68 -14.20 13.08
C LEU A 337 17.41 -12.91 13.86
N ASN A 338 16.97 -13.03 15.13
CA ASN A 338 16.80 -11.88 16.01
C ASN A 338 18.14 -11.41 16.62
N GLU A 339 19.05 -12.33 16.90
CA GLU A 339 20.37 -12.01 17.46
C GLU A 339 21.37 -11.53 16.40
N HIS A 340 21.20 -11.98 15.14
CA HIS A 340 22.10 -11.65 14.03
C HIS A 340 21.41 -10.86 12.92
N GLU A 341 21.37 -9.53 13.10
CA GLU A 341 20.75 -8.59 12.15
C GLU A 341 21.37 -8.65 10.74
N SER A 342 22.70 -8.78 10.64
CA SER A 342 23.39 -8.86 9.34
C SER A 342 22.95 -10.06 8.50
N ALA A 343 22.76 -11.22 9.14
CA ALA A 343 22.30 -12.43 8.46
C ALA A 343 20.83 -12.31 8.01
N ARG A 344 20.00 -11.61 8.80
CA ARG A 344 18.61 -11.31 8.47
C ARG A 344 18.51 -10.38 7.26
N GLU A 345 19.29 -9.31 7.23
CA GLU A 345 19.33 -8.36 6.11
C GLU A 345 19.82 -9.03 4.82
N GLU A 346 20.86 -9.85 4.89
CA GLU A 346 21.37 -10.62 3.75
C GLU A 346 20.26 -11.51 3.15
N LEU A 347 19.48 -12.18 4.00
CA LEU A 347 18.38 -13.03 3.57
C LEU A 347 17.23 -12.20 2.95
N ILE A 348 16.89 -11.05 3.54
CA ILE A 348 15.87 -10.13 3.01
C ILE A 348 16.28 -9.63 1.62
N LEU A 349 17.53 -9.21 1.43
CA LEU A 349 18.03 -8.73 0.14
C LEU A 349 17.97 -9.83 -0.92
N LYS A 350 18.45 -11.04 -0.60
CA LYS A 350 18.38 -12.20 -1.50
C LYS A 350 16.93 -12.57 -1.88
N LEU A 351 16.01 -12.48 -0.92
CA LEU A 351 14.59 -12.72 -1.16
C LEU A 351 13.97 -11.63 -2.04
N GLY A 352 14.27 -10.37 -1.74
CA GLY A 352 13.83 -9.22 -2.53
C GLY A 352 14.28 -9.30 -3.98
N ASP A 353 15.57 -9.52 -4.22
CA ASP A 353 16.13 -9.64 -5.57
C ASP A 353 15.49 -10.78 -6.37
N LYS A 354 15.25 -11.93 -5.73
CA LYS A 354 14.65 -13.09 -6.41
C LYS A 354 13.17 -12.86 -6.74
N LEU A 355 12.43 -12.21 -5.84
CA LEU A 355 11.01 -11.95 -6.03
C LEU A 355 10.78 -10.83 -7.06
N LEU A 356 11.58 -9.76 -7.02
CA LEU A 356 11.50 -8.67 -8.00
C LEU A 356 11.97 -9.10 -9.40
N ASN A 357 13.00 -9.94 -9.51
CA ASN A 357 13.50 -10.41 -10.80
C ASN A 357 12.71 -11.60 -11.37
N GLY A 358 12.13 -12.45 -10.51
CA GLY A 358 11.21 -13.51 -10.94
C GLY A 358 9.94 -12.93 -11.57
N GLU A 359 9.45 -11.81 -11.04
CA GLU A 359 8.29 -11.11 -11.59
C GLU A 359 8.56 -10.49 -12.97
N LYS A 360 9.76 -9.98 -13.25
CA LYS A 360 10.11 -9.52 -14.61
C LYS A 360 10.10 -10.64 -15.63
N MET A 361 10.53 -11.85 -15.26
CA MET A 361 10.51 -13.01 -16.17
C MET A 361 9.10 -13.57 -16.40
N GLU A 362 8.21 -13.52 -15.39
CA GLU A 362 6.80 -13.94 -15.56
C GLU A 362 5.98 -12.87 -16.30
N GLU A 363 6.27 -11.58 -16.12
CA GLU A 363 5.63 -10.49 -16.88
C GLU A 363 6.05 -10.49 -18.35
N ASP A 364 7.34 -10.73 -18.68
CA ASP A 364 7.79 -10.85 -20.07
C ASP A 364 7.14 -12.06 -20.77
N GLN A 365 6.92 -13.18 -20.07
CA GLN A 365 6.27 -14.38 -20.63
C GLN A 365 4.76 -14.20 -20.84
N ALA A 366 4.07 -13.48 -19.95
CA ALA A 366 2.63 -13.21 -20.10
C ALA A 366 2.33 -12.23 -21.25
N VAL A 367 3.24 -11.27 -21.52
CA VAL A 367 3.10 -10.34 -22.65
C VAL A 367 3.36 -11.05 -23.98
N ASP A 368 4.30 -12.01 -24.02
CA ASP A 368 4.55 -12.83 -25.21
C ASP A 368 3.35 -13.76 -25.54
N GLU A 369 2.74 -14.41 -24.55
CA GLU A 369 1.55 -15.27 -24.76
C GLU A 369 0.34 -14.47 -25.28
N ASP A 370 0.07 -13.28 -24.73
CA ASP A 370 -1.02 -12.43 -25.23
C ASP A 370 -0.73 -11.91 -26.65
N SER A 371 0.54 -11.68 -27.02
CA SER A 371 0.92 -11.24 -28.37
C SER A 371 0.78 -12.35 -29.43
N GLU A 372 1.03 -13.62 -29.07
CA GLU A 372 0.83 -14.76 -29.96
C GLU A 372 -0.67 -15.02 -30.23
N VAL A 373 -1.54 -14.81 -29.23
CA VAL A 373 -2.99 -15.01 -29.38
C VAL A 373 -3.63 -13.96 -30.30
N VAL A 374 -3.15 -12.71 -30.31
CA VAL A 374 -3.63 -11.69 -31.27
C VAL A 374 -3.15 -11.97 -32.70
N SER A 375 -1.97 -12.59 -32.87
CA SER A 375 -1.44 -12.96 -34.19
C SER A 375 -2.21 -14.12 -34.84
N ALA A 376 -2.76 -15.05 -34.03
CA ALA A 376 -3.51 -16.20 -34.53
C ALA A 376 -4.95 -15.86 -34.95
N ALA A 377 -5.49 -14.71 -34.53
CA ALA A 377 -6.84 -14.26 -34.86
C ALA A 377 -6.92 -13.39 -36.14
N ALA A 378 -5.78 -13.12 -36.78
CA ALA A 378 -5.68 -12.25 -37.95
C ALA A 378 -5.06 -12.97 -39.15
N VAL A 379 -5.74 -13.99 -39.68
CA VAL A 379 -5.50 -14.46 -41.06
C VAL A 379 -6.87 -14.63 -41.73
N PRO A 380 -7.10 -14.02 -42.91
CA PRO A 380 -8.43 -13.85 -43.51
C PRO A 380 -9.07 -15.14 -44.03
#